data_AF-A0A847AYI1-F1
#
_entry.id   AF-A0A847AYI1-F1
#
_cell.length_a   1.000
_cell.length_b   1.000
_cell.length_c   1.000
_cell.angle_alpha   90.00
_cell.angle_beta   90.00
_cell.angle_gamma   90.00
#
_symmetry.space_group_name_H-M   'P 1'
#
loop_
_entity.id
_entity.type
_entity.pdbx_description
1 polymer ?
#
loop_
_entity_poly.entity_id
_entity_poly.type
_entity_poly.pdbx_seq_one_letter_code
_entity_poly.pdbx_strand_id
1 'polypeptide(L)'
;MRNAIKIFSVIFLWLVLVFFITTREGKKQGLIKADIQTLEIKAFDGEGLLMKKEASQWFIGRRLVDSNKINSAISSIKDIDLSDIISNREEKYQDFGVDPMGARRLVLNEEVEVFIGNRASDWMSSYLRYLVSPEGDSSPVYIVSGIMRESFPVSLNDWLEKQVFIFSQPLLKLGLEMEDNQYEILSEEESFEDILQQLTRIKASGFPESEQDLKDPFKLTLFFEDYQDEYLIE
;
A
#
# COMPACT_ATOMS: atom_id res chain seq x y z
N MET A 1 39.59 14.86 -50.99
CA MET A 1 39.93 14.69 -49.55
C MET A 1 39.20 15.67 -48.62
N ARG A 2 39.24 17.00 -48.83
CA ARG A 2 38.59 18.00 -47.93
C ARG A 2 37.09 17.78 -47.68
N ASN A 3 36.33 17.31 -48.68
CA ASN A 3 34.89 17.10 -48.54
C ASN A 3 34.54 15.82 -47.75
N ALA A 4 35.39 14.78 -47.83
CA ALA A 4 35.20 13.55 -47.09
C ALA A 4 35.37 13.77 -45.57
N ILE A 5 36.34 14.61 -45.17
CA ILE A 5 36.59 14.96 -43.76
C ILE A 5 35.40 15.73 -43.17
N LYS A 6 34.77 16.63 -43.94
CA LYS A 6 33.58 17.36 -43.50
C LYS A 6 32.37 16.45 -43.29
N ILE A 7 32.13 15.53 -44.23
CA ILE A 7 31.02 14.56 -44.13
C ILE A 7 31.23 13.65 -42.91
N PHE A 8 32.44 13.15 -42.71
CA PHE A 8 32.76 12.32 -41.55
C PHE A 8 32.56 13.06 -40.22
N SER A 9 32.95 14.33 -40.15
CA SER A 9 32.78 15.15 -38.94
C SER A 9 31.32 15.40 -38.61
N VAL A 10 30.45 15.58 -39.61
CA VAL A 10 29.01 15.76 -39.42
C VAL A 10 28.35 14.45 -38.95
N ILE A 11 28.72 13.32 -39.55
CA ILE A 11 28.23 12.00 -39.14
C ILE A 11 28.67 11.67 -37.72
N PHE A 12 29.94 11.96 -37.37
CA PHE A 12 30.46 11.74 -36.03
C PHE A 12 29.73 12.60 -34.99
N LEU A 13 29.50 13.89 -35.28
CA LEU A 13 28.76 14.76 -34.38
C LEU A 13 27.30 14.28 -34.19
N TRP A 14 26.67 13.79 -35.26
CA TRP A 14 25.32 13.23 -35.20
C TRP A 14 25.28 11.93 -34.40
N LEU A 15 26.27 11.05 -34.55
CA LEU A 15 26.41 9.83 -33.76
C LEU A 15 26.66 10.12 -32.28
N VAL A 16 27.49 11.13 -31.95
CA VAL A 16 27.69 11.57 -30.57
C VAL A 16 26.40 12.15 -29.99
N LEU A 17 25.63 12.91 -30.76
CA LEU A 17 24.35 13.47 -30.32
C LEU A 17 23.31 12.37 -30.08
N VAL A 18 23.18 11.40 -30.99
CA VAL A 18 22.29 10.23 -30.82
C VAL A 18 22.74 9.38 -29.65
N PHE A 19 24.05 9.15 -29.49
CA PHE A 19 24.60 8.46 -28.31
C PHE A 19 24.22 9.20 -27.04
N PHE A 20 24.40 10.53 -26.99
CA PHE A 20 24.04 11.33 -25.81
C PHE A 20 22.54 11.28 -25.50
N ILE A 21 21.67 11.36 -26.53
CA ILE A 21 20.20 11.29 -26.38
C ILE A 21 19.79 9.90 -25.90
N THR A 22 20.33 8.82 -26.50
CA THR A 22 20.01 7.43 -26.10
C THR A 22 20.58 7.06 -24.73
N THR A 23 21.72 7.62 -24.32
CA THR A 23 22.26 7.43 -22.95
C THR A 23 21.57 8.30 -21.90
N ARG A 24 20.78 9.30 -22.31
CA ARG A 24 19.97 10.15 -21.42
C ARG A 24 18.58 9.60 -21.16
N GLU A 25 18.26 8.41 -21.63
CA GLU A 25 17.23 7.61 -20.99
C GLU A 25 17.81 7.17 -19.64
N GLY A 26 17.64 8.03 -18.63
CA GLY A 26 17.84 7.64 -17.25
C GLY A 26 17.12 6.33 -17.07
N LYS A 27 17.88 5.25 -16.85
CA LYS A 27 17.29 3.95 -16.56
C LYS A 27 16.37 4.20 -15.38
N LYS A 28 15.06 4.13 -15.59
CA LYS A 28 14.04 4.03 -14.55
C LYS A 28 14.28 2.72 -13.81
N GLN A 29 15.33 2.69 -12.99
CA GLN A 29 15.57 1.60 -12.08
C GLN A 29 14.68 1.90 -10.90
N GLY A 30 13.46 1.35 -10.94
CA GLY A 30 12.59 1.34 -9.78
C GLY A 30 13.38 0.87 -8.56
N LEU A 31 13.08 1.49 -7.41
CA LEU A 31 13.80 1.28 -6.16
C LEU A 31 13.90 -0.20 -5.77
N ILE A 32 12.91 -1.01 -6.17
CA ILE A 32 12.82 -2.44 -5.90
C ILE A 32 12.44 -3.18 -7.18
N LYS A 33 13.26 -4.17 -7.57
CA LYS A 33 13.00 -5.08 -8.70
C LYS A 33 12.33 -6.38 -8.29
N ALA A 34 12.43 -6.75 -7.02
CA ALA A 34 11.78 -7.93 -6.45
C ALA A 34 10.29 -7.68 -6.20
N ASP A 35 9.52 -8.76 -6.12
CA ASP A 35 8.15 -8.64 -5.63
C ASP A 35 8.13 -8.38 -4.13
N ILE A 36 7.30 -7.42 -3.75
CA ILE A 36 7.12 -7.02 -2.35
C ILE A 36 6.14 -8.04 -1.74
N GLN A 37 6.63 -8.79 -0.75
CA GLN A 37 5.90 -9.79 0.02
C GLN A 37 5.55 -9.29 1.42
N THR A 38 6.38 -8.39 1.97
CA THR A 38 6.08 -7.71 3.23
C THR A 38 6.24 -6.20 3.07
N LEU A 39 5.32 -5.46 3.70
CA LEU A 39 5.37 -4.01 3.82
C LEU A 39 5.07 -3.66 5.27
N GLU A 40 6.02 -3.05 5.95
CA GLU A 40 5.80 -2.46 7.27
C GLU A 40 5.74 -0.95 7.16
N ILE A 41 4.74 -0.33 7.80
CA ILE A 41 4.55 1.12 7.80
C ILE A 41 4.68 1.65 9.22
N LYS A 42 5.60 2.60 9.43
CA LYS A 42 5.90 3.18 10.75
C LYS A 42 5.73 4.69 10.78
N ALA A 43 5.17 5.18 11.88
CA ALA A 43 5.40 6.55 12.34
C ALA A 43 6.70 6.61 13.16
N PHE A 44 7.11 7.81 13.56
CA PHE A 44 8.32 8.01 14.35
C PHE A 44 8.36 7.18 15.64
N ASP A 45 7.25 7.10 16.37
CA ASP A 45 7.13 6.52 17.71
C ASP A 45 6.02 5.46 17.83
N GLY A 46 5.39 5.10 16.71
CA GLY A 46 4.28 4.14 16.68
C GLY A 46 4.75 2.70 16.46
N GLU A 47 3.93 1.75 16.91
CA GLU A 47 4.04 0.36 16.46
C GLU A 47 3.89 0.30 14.93
N GLY A 48 4.72 -0.53 14.29
CA GLY A 48 4.68 -0.71 12.84
C GLY A 48 3.46 -1.49 12.42
N LEU A 49 2.78 -1.02 11.38
CA LEU A 49 1.71 -1.77 10.73
C LEU A 49 2.33 -2.72 9.70
N LEU A 50 2.46 -3.99 10.08
CA LEU A 50 3.04 -5.03 9.21
C LEU A 50 1.96 -5.69 8.36
N MET A 51 2.14 -5.56 7.04
CA MET A 51 1.33 -6.23 6.03
C MET A 51 2.15 -7.37 5.41
N LYS A 52 1.53 -8.55 5.30
CA LYS A 52 2.13 -9.73 4.69
C LYS A 52 1.27 -10.22 3.54
N LYS A 53 1.93 -10.60 2.45
CA LYS A 53 1.28 -11.25 1.32
C LYS A 53 1.26 -12.75 1.55
N GLU A 54 0.07 -13.33 1.51
CA GLU A 54 -0.14 -14.77 1.55
C GLU A 54 -0.88 -15.19 0.28
N ALA A 55 -0.26 -16.08 -0.49
CA ALA A 55 -0.66 -16.39 -1.86
C ALA A 55 -0.79 -15.13 -2.75
N SER A 56 -1.99 -14.56 -2.86
CA SER A 56 -2.28 -13.36 -3.67
C SER A 56 -2.99 -12.25 -2.91
N GLN A 57 -3.15 -12.39 -1.59
CA GLN A 57 -3.88 -11.46 -0.75
C GLN A 57 -2.96 -10.87 0.33
N TRP A 58 -3.28 -9.66 0.77
CA TRP A 58 -2.54 -8.94 1.78
C TRP A 58 -3.28 -8.98 3.11
N PHE A 59 -2.53 -9.21 4.18
CA PHE A 59 -3.08 -9.35 5.53
C PHE A 59 -2.34 -8.48 6.54
N ILE A 60 -3.08 -7.98 7.53
CA ILE A 60 -2.52 -7.44 8.78
C ILE A 60 -3.01 -8.35 9.91
N GLY A 61 -2.09 -9.13 10.50
CA GLY A 61 -2.48 -10.24 11.37
C GLY A 61 -3.33 -11.25 10.59
N ARG A 62 -4.61 -11.40 10.96
CA ARG A 62 -5.58 -12.26 10.27
C ARG A 62 -6.57 -11.48 9.36
N ARG A 63 -6.46 -10.16 9.31
CA ARG A 63 -7.45 -9.30 8.64
C ARG A 63 -7.03 -8.98 7.21
N LEU A 64 -7.96 -9.09 6.26
CA LEU A 64 -7.73 -8.79 4.86
C LEU A 64 -7.55 -7.28 4.62
N VAL A 65 -6.54 -6.94 3.81
CA VAL A 65 -6.24 -5.57 3.38
C VAL A 65 -6.96 -5.28 2.05
N ASP A 66 -7.45 -4.05 1.89
CA ASP A 66 -7.98 -3.52 0.64
C ASP A 66 -6.92 -3.66 -0.46
N SER A 67 -7.22 -4.55 -1.41
CA SER A 67 -6.28 -4.92 -2.47
C SER A 67 -5.97 -3.76 -3.41
N ASN A 68 -6.95 -2.88 -3.67
CA ASN A 68 -6.72 -1.72 -4.54
C ASN A 68 -5.78 -0.72 -3.87
N LYS A 69 -5.97 -0.49 -2.58
CA LYS A 69 -5.17 0.46 -1.81
C LYS A 69 -3.72 0.00 -1.68
N ILE A 70 -3.49 -1.25 -1.26
CA ILE A 70 -2.14 -1.80 -1.12
C ILE A 70 -1.41 -1.92 -2.46
N ASN A 71 -2.09 -2.31 -3.53
CA ASN A 71 -1.48 -2.40 -4.85
C ASN A 71 -1.13 -1.00 -5.40
N SER A 72 -1.96 0.00 -5.15
CA SER A 72 -1.65 1.39 -5.52
C SER A 72 -0.44 1.92 -4.76
N ALA A 73 -0.36 1.64 -3.46
CA ALA A 73 0.77 2.02 -2.61
C ALA A 73 2.07 1.32 -3.02
N ILE A 74 2.01 0.03 -3.36
CA ILE A 74 3.17 -0.73 -3.85
C ILE A 74 3.63 -0.25 -5.22
N SER A 75 2.69 0.06 -6.12
CA SER A 75 3.00 0.56 -7.46
C SER A 75 3.69 1.90 -7.39
N SER A 76 3.24 2.82 -6.52
CA SER A 76 3.90 4.12 -6.34
C SER A 76 5.34 4.02 -5.84
N ILE A 77 5.70 2.94 -5.13
CA ILE A 77 7.08 2.64 -4.73
C ILE A 77 7.89 2.03 -5.88
N LYS A 78 7.32 1.06 -6.62
CA LYS A 78 7.99 0.40 -7.74
C LYS A 78 8.30 1.36 -8.89
N ASP A 79 7.43 2.35 -9.10
CA ASP A 79 7.53 3.31 -10.20
C ASP A 79 8.36 4.55 -9.86
N ILE A 80 8.99 4.61 -8.67
CA ILE A 80 9.86 5.73 -8.28
C ILE A 80 11.01 5.89 -9.30
N ASP A 81 11.16 7.10 -9.80
CA ASP A 81 12.31 7.53 -10.60
C ASP A 81 13.31 8.29 -9.70
N LEU A 82 14.46 7.68 -9.44
CA LEU A 82 15.52 8.23 -8.57
C LEU A 82 16.56 9.02 -9.37
N SER A 83 16.12 10.04 -10.11
CA SER A 83 17.02 10.82 -10.98
C SER A 83 17.58 12.09 -10.32
N ASP A 84 16.80 12.74 -9.46
CA ASP A 84 17.15 14.06 -8.92
C ASP A 84 17.59 13.99 -7.45
N ILE A 85 18.91 13.97 -7.23
CA ILE A 85 19.53 14.09 -5.91
C ILE A 85 19.57 15.57 -5.49
N ILE A 86 19.00 15.87 -4.32
CA ILE A 86 18.94 17.22 -3.75
C ILE A 86 19.98 17.43 -2.64
N SER A 87 20.37 16.38 -1.91
CA SER A 87 21.38 16.48 -0.85
C SER A 87 21.99 15.12 -0.53
N ASN A 88 23.30 15.09 -0.22
CA ASN A 88 24.00 13.91 0.32
C ASN A 88 24.41 14.10 1.78
N ARG A 89 23.88 15.14 2.42
CA ARG A 89 24.29 15.59 3.76
C ARG A 89 23.27 15.16 4.79
N GLU A 90 23.69 14.35 5.76
CA GLU A 90 22.82 13.83 6.82
C GLU A 90 22.26 14.93 7.72
N GLU A 91 23.06 15.97 7.98
CA GLU A 91 22.63 17.13 8.77
C GLU A 91 21.49 17.91 8.12
N LYS A 92 21.14 17.59 6.86
CA LYS A 92 20.01 18.15 6.13
C LYS A 92 18.76 17.27 6.12
N TYR A 93 18.80 16.06 6.66
CA TYR A 93 17.64 15.16 6.64
C TYR A 93 16.41 15.77 7.32
N GLN A 94 16.60 16.51 8.41
CA GLN A 94 15.53 17.19 9.12
C GLN A 94 14.87 18.29 8.27
N ASP A 95 15.65 19.05 7.50
CA ASP A 95 15.14 20.12 6.61
C ASP A 95 14.15 19.55 5.58
N PHE A 96 14.37 18.30 5.15
CA PHE A 96 13.53 17.59 4.19
C PHE A 96 12.48 16.68 4.85
N GLY A 97 12.51 16.55 6.19
CA GLY A 97 11.64 15.66 6.96
C GLY A 97 11.84 14.17 6.62
N VAL A 98 13.02 13.79 6.15
CA VAL A 98 13.39 12.39 5.82
C VAL A 98 14.17 11.73 6.96
N ASP A 99 14.38 12.43 8.06
CA ASP A 99 14.88 11.86 9.31
C ASP A 99 13.81 10.96 9.97
N PRO A 100 14.20 10.08 10.92
CA PRO A 100 13.25 9.18 11.58
C PRO A 100 12.06 9.89 12.25
N MET A 101 12.23 11.14 12.73
CA MET A 101 11.17 11.89 13.40
C MET A 101 10.15 12.48 12.43
N GLY A 102 10.63 12.98 11.29
CA GLY A 102 9.80 13.62 10.29
C GLY A 102 9.15 12.63 9.32
N ALA A 103 9.80 11.51 9.02
CA ALA A 103 9.43 10.67 7.89
C ALA A 103 8.27 9.71 8.16
N ARG A 104 7.57 9.33 7.10
CA ARG A 104 6.89 8.04 7.05
C ARG A 104 7.90 6.99 6.64
N ARG A 105 8.18 6.04 7.54
CA ARG A 105 9.12 4.95 7.29
C ARG A 105 8.37 3.74 6.75
N LEU A 106 8.84 3.20 5.64
CA LEU A 106 8.39 1.95 5.05
C LEU A 106 9.53 0.94 5.12
N VAL A 107 9.24 -0.30 5.50
CA VAL A 107 10.20 -1.41 5.42
C VAL A 107 9.64 -2.45 4.46
N LEU A 108 10.38 -2.73 3.40
CA LEU A 108 9.96 -3.57 2.29
C LEU A 108 10.81 -4.83 2.30
N ASN A 109 10.15 -6.00 2.38
CA ASN A 109 10.81 -7.30 2.45
C ASN A 109 11.88 -7.41 3.56
N GLU A 110 11.80 -6.59 4.61
CA GLU A 110 12.82 -6.49 5.68
C GLU A 110 14.22 -6.05 5.18
N GLU A 111 14.35 -5.70 3.91
CA GLU A 111 15.62 -5.40 3.24
C GLU A 111 15.77 -3.92 2.91
N VAL A 112 14.70 -3.28 2.42
CA VAL A 112 14.74 -1.90 1.95
C VAL A 112 13.91 -1.02 2.86
N GLU A 113 14.55 0.00 3.43
CA GLU A 113 13.87 1.02 4.20
C GLU A 113 13.70 2.29 3.37
N VAL A 114 12.49 2.83 3.33
CA VAL A 114 12.17 4.06 2.61
C VAL A 114 11.65 5.09 3.59
N PHE A 115 12.18 6.30 3.53
CA PHE A 115 11.77 7.42 4.38
C PHE A 115 11.16 8.49 3.49
N ILE A 116 9.84 8.65 3.58
CA ILE A 116 9.08 9.61 2.79
C ILE A 116 8.89 10.88 3.63
N GLY A 117 9.54 11.93 3.16
CA GLY A 117 9.62 13.22 3.82
C GLY A 117 8.53 14.19 3.43
N ASN A 118 8.84 15.47 3.60
CA ASN A 118 7.93 16.57 3.32
C ASN A 118 7.63 16.65 1.82
N ARG A 119 6.50 17.29 1.46
CA ARG A 119 6.24 17.65 0.07
C ARG A 119 7.26 18.67 -0.42
N ALA A 120 7.64 18.54 -1.67
CA ALA A 120 8.40 19.55 -2.39
C ALA A 120 7.50 20.73 -2.78
N SER A 121 8.12 21.79 -3.32
CA SER A 121 7.43 23.03 -3.68
C SER A 121 6.42 22.88 -4.83
N ASP A 122 6.49 21.80 -5.60
CA ASP A 122 5.62 21.52 -6.74
C ASP A 122 4.31 20.80 -6.36
N TRP A 123 4.11 20.51 -5.06
CA TRP A 123 2.96 19.81 -4.46
C TRP A 123 2.74 18.35 -4.92
N MET A 124 3.38 17.93 -6.01
CA MET A 124 3.24 16.61 -6.61
C MET A 124 4.44 15.69 -6.31
N SER A 125 5.51 16.26 -5.76
CA SER A 125 6.69 15.53 -5.36
C SER A 125 6.91 15.58 -3.84
N SER A 126 7.64 14.59 -3.35
CA SER A 126 8.09 14.49 -1.96
C SER A 126 9.58 14.25 -1.91
N TYR A 127 10.20 14.61 -0.79
CA TYR A 127 11.56 14.18 -0.50
C TYR A 127 11.57 12.72 -0.08
N LEU A 128 12.57 11.96 -0.54
CA LEU A 128 12.71 10.56 -0.23
C LEU A 128 14.17 10.24 0.04
N ARG A 129 14.43 9.37 1.02
CA ARG A 129 15.71 8.66 1.13
C ARG A 129 15.43 7.19 1.36
N TYR A 130 16.39 6.32 1.05
CA TYR A 130 16.21 4.90 1.26
C TYR A 130 17.51 4.23 1.68
N LEU A 131 17.42 3.22 2.54
CA LEU A 131 18.54 2.38 2.97
C LEU A 131 18.30 0.97 2.45
N VAL A 132 19.36 0.29 2.01
CA VAL A 132 19.32 -1.12 1.66
C VAL A 132 20.16 -1.85 2.70
N SER A 133 19.53 -2.68 3.52
CA SER A 133 20.22 -3.55 4.47
C SER A 133 20.99 -4.62 3.69
N PRO A 134 22.24 -4.95 4.06
CA PRO A 134 23.02 -4.43 5.19
C PRO A 134 23.97 -3.25 4.84
N GLU A 135 23.86 -2.65 3.65
CA GLU A 135 24.92 -1.85 3.03
C GLU A 135 24.96 -0.34 3.36
N GLY A 136 23.97 0.25 4.04
CA GLY A 136 23.87 1.72 4.11
C GLY A 136 23.55 2.33 5.46
N ASP A 137 24.52 3.05 6.04
CA ASP A 137 24.31 4.01 7.13
C ASP A 137 23.79 5.38 6.63
N SER A 138 24.02 5.71 5.35
CA SER A 138 23.68 7.00 4.76
C SER A 138 23.23 6.89 3.31
N SER A 139 22.18 7.64 2.94
CA SER A 139 21.63 7.66 1.59
C SER A 139 21.29 9.07 1.16
N PRO A 140 21.58 9.45 -0.09
CA PRO A 140 21.17 10.75 -0.61
C PRO A 140 19.65 10.97 -0.50
N VAL A 141 19.29 12.24 -0.40
CA VAL A 141 17.91 12.71 -0.47
C VAL A 141 17.57 13.00 -1.92
N TYR A 142 16.51 12.37 -2.38
CA TYR A 142 15.93 12.53 -3.71
C TYR A 142 14.67 13.38 -3.64
N ILE A 143 14.33 14.04 -4.73
CA ILE A 143 12.97 14.51 -4.99
C ILE A 143 12.29 13.52 -5.93
N VAL A 144 11.11 13.05 -5.57
CA VAL A 144 10.40 12.00 -6.29
C VAL A 144 8.93 12.38 -6.47
N SER A 145 8.39 12.19 -7.67
CA SER A 145 6.99 12.48 -7.98
C SER A 145 6.11 11.25 -7.75
N GLY A 146 4.83 11.47 -7.41
CA GLY A 146 3.82 10.41 -7.36
C GLY A 146 3.82 9.55 -6.08
N ILE A 147 4.80 9.72 -5.20
CA ILE A 147 4.79 9.13 -3.86
C ILE A 147 4.62 10.24 -2.82
N MET A 148 3.61 10.09 -1.97
CA MET A 148 3.29 11.07 -0.93
C MET A 148 3.19 10.38 0.43
N ARG A 149 3.55 11.10 1.49
CA ARG A 149 3.46 10.60 2.86
C ARG A 149 2.04 10.13 3.23
N GLU A 150 1.03 10.83 2.73
CA GLU A 150 -0.38 10.56 3.02
C GLU A 150 -0.91 9.29 2.33
N SER A 151 -0.24 8.81 1.28
CA SER A 151 -0.56 7.54 0.62
C SER A 151 -0.28 6.33 1.52
N PHE A 152 0.44 6.54 2.62
CA PHE A 152 0.83 5.51 3.58
C PHE A 152 0.32 5.88 4.99
N PRO A 153 -0.99 5.77 5.25
CA PRO A 153 -1.53 5.95 6.58
C PRO A 153 -0.98 4.88 7.54
N VAL A 154 -0.88 5.20 8.83
CA VAL A 154 -0.48 4.26 9.87
C VAL A 154 -1.65 3.61 10.60
N SER A 155 -2.87 4.09 10.37
CA SER A 155 -4.06 3.52 10.97
C SER A 155 -4.40 2.19 10.32
N LEU A 156 -4.59 1.15 11.14
CA LEU A 156 -5.08 -0.16 10.69
C LEU A 156 -6.35 -0.02 9.84
N ASN A 157 -7.33 0.75 10.32
CA ASN A 157 -8.64 0.91 9.67
C ASN A 157 -8.59 1.57 8.29
N ASP A 158 -7.50 2.25 7.97
CA ASP A 158 -7.30 2.80 6.63
C ASP A 158 -6.95 1.72 5.61
N TRP A 159 -6.42 0.59 6.04
CA TRP A 159 -5.93 -0.47 5.16
C TRP A 159 -6.89 -1.64 5.02
N LEU A 160 -7.73 -1.89 6.01
CA LEU A 160 -8.61 -3.05 5.99
C LEU A 160 -9.64 -2.95 4.85
N GLU A 161 -9.93 -4.10 4.26
CA GLU A 161 -11.04 -4.25 3.32
C GLU A 161 -12.33 -3.85 4.03
N LYS A 162 -13.05 -2.87 3.46
CA LYS A 162 -14.29 -2.34 4.03
C LYS A 162 -15.51 -2.98 3.40
N GLN A 163 -15.36 -3.65 2.26
CA GLN A 163 -16.42 -4.44 1.66
C GLN A 163 -16.73 -5.63 2.57
N VAL A 164 -17.91 -5.59 3.16
CA VAL A 164 -18.32 -6.58 4.16
C VAL A 164 -18.66 -7.90 3.48
N PHE A 165 -19.29 -7.86 2.31
CA PHE A 165 -19.59 -9.04 1.51
C PHE A 165 -19.69 -8.72 0.02
N ILE A 166 -19.23 -9.64 -0.82
CA ILE A 166 -19.49 -9.64 -2.27
C ILE A 166 -20.24 -10.94 -2.58
N PHE A 167 -21.49 -10.83 -2.99
CA PHE A 167 -22.30 -11.98 -3.37
C PHE A 167 -22.36 -12.09 -4.88
N SER A 168 -22.05 -13.28 -5.39
CA SER A 168 -22.21 -13.60 -6.82
C SER A 168 -23.66 -13.91 -7.21
N GLN A 169 -24.52 -14.13 -6.20
CA GLN A 169 -25.94 -14.41 -6.32
C GLN A 169 -26.75 -13.56 -5.33
N PRO A 170 -28.06 -13.34 -5.55
CA PRO A 170 -28.91 -12.66 -4.60
C PRO A 170 -28.93 -13.39 -3.26
N LEU A 171 -28.65 -12.66 -2.18
CA LEU A 171 -28.80 -13.16 -0.82
C LEU A 171 -30.30 -13.24 -0.50
N LEU A 172 -30.77 -14.40 -0.05
CA LEU A 172 -32.18 -14.64 0.23
C LEU A 172 -32.54 -14.38 1.70
N LYS A 173 -31.66 -14.81 2.62
CA LYS A 173 -31.87 -14.64 4.07
C LYS A 173 -30.56 -14.39 4.82
N LEU A 174 -30.71 -13.73 5.96
CA LEU A 174 -29.64 -13.53 6.94
C LEU A 174 -30.05 -14.21 8.26
N GLY A 175 -29.22 -15.13 8.75
CA GLY A 175 -29.43 -15.77 10.05
C GLY A 175 -28.24 -15.59 10.98
N LEU A 176 -28.52 -15.36 12.25
CA LEU A 176 -27.54 -15.41 13.34
C LEU A 176 -27.64 -16.78 14.01
N GLU A 177 -26.52 -17.51 14.08
CA GLU A 177 -26.47 -18.76 14.82
C GLU A 177 -26.42 -18.50 16.32
N MET A 178 -27.38 -19.09 17.02
CA MET A 178 -27.51 -19.12 18.46
C MET A 178 -26.91 -20.42 19.02
N GLU A 179 -26.88 -20.57 20.34
CA GLU A 179 -26.54 -21.84 20.98
C GLU A 179 -27.41 -22.99 20.41
N ASP A 180 -26.81 -24.18 20.26
CA ASP A 180 -27.44 -25.41 19.75
C ASP A 180 -27.86 -25.42 18.25
N ASN A 181 -27.10 -24.77 17.36
CA ASN A 181 -27.34 -24.74 15.90
C ASN A 181 -28.74 -24.20 15.52
N GLN A 182 -29.35 -23.38 16.38
CA GLN A 182 -30.58 -22.67 16.05
C GLN A 182 -30.25 -21.33 15.41
N TYR A 183 -31.03 -20.91 14.42
CA TYR A 183 -30.82 -19.63 13.75
C TYR A 183 -31.94 -18.66 14.11
N GLU A 184 -31.57 -17.46 14.56
CA GLU A 184 -32.46 -16.31 14.54
C GLU A 184 -32.39 -15.66 13.14
N ILE A 185 -33.47 -15.75 12.38
CA ILE A 185 -33.54 -15.11 11.06
C ILE A 185 -33.73 -13.61 11.27
N LEU A 186 -32.71 -12.84 10.91
CA LEU A 186 -32.67 -11.40 11.06
C LEU A 186 -33.41 -10.69 9.91
N SER A 187 -33.45 -11.32 8.73
CA SER A 187 -34.13 -10.78 7.55
C SER A 187 -34.54 -11.89 6.58
N GLU A 188 -35.74 -11.75 6.02
CA GLU A 188 -36.27 -12.55 4.92
C GLU A 188 -36.61 -11.62 3.74
N GLU A 189 -36.17 -11.98 2.53
CA GLU A 189 -36.52 -11.35 1.24
C GLU A 189 -36.86 -9.84 1.30
N GLU A 190 -35.86 -9.02 1.61
CA GLU A 190 -35.87 -7.60 1.25
C GLU A 190 -34.63 -7.27 0.43
N SER A 191 -34.64 -6.13 -0.24
CA SER A 191 -33.64 -5.76 -1.22
C SER A 191 -32.21 -5.88 -0.66
N PHE A 192 -31.22 -6.16 -1.52
CA PHE A 192 -29.82 -6.27 -1.12
C PHE A 192 -29.34 -5.08 -0.26
N GLU A 193 -29.87 -3.89 -0.53
CA GLU A 193 -29.59 -2.67 0.24
C GLU A 193 -30.09 -2.73 1.68
N ASP A 194 -31.25 -3.34 1.92
CA ASP A 194 -31.81 -3.49 3.28
C ASP A 194 -30.98 -4.49 4.09
N ILE A 195 -30.55 -5.60 3.46
CA ILE A 195 -29.66 -6.57 4.10
C ILE A 195 -28.29 -5.95 4.39
N LEU A 196 -27.72 -5.19 3.45
CA LEU A 196 -26.47 -4.44 3.67
C LEU A 196 -26.59 -3.42 4.81
N GLN A 197 -27.71 -2.68 4.89
CA GLN A 197 -27.95 -1.77 6.00
C GLN A 197 -28.04 -2.49 7.33
N GLN A 198 -28.68 -3.66 7.40
CA GLN A 198 -28.75 -4.46 8.61
C GLN A 198 -27.37 -4.98 9.03
N LEU A 199 -26.58 -5.50 8.09
CA LEU A 199 -25.19 -5.91 8.34
C LEU A 199 -24.31 -4.74 8.82
N THR A 200 -24.51 -3.57 8.23
CA THR A 200 -23.82 -2.34 8.64
C THR A 200 -24.25 -1.89 10.04
N ARG A 201 -25.54 -2.03 10.38
CA ARG A 201 -26.06 -1.73 11.73
C ARG A 201 -25.51 -2.70 12.77
N ILE A 202 -25.48 -4.01 12.48
CA ILE A 202 -24.86 -5.02 13.35
C ILE A 202 -23.39 -4.67 13.62
N LYS A 203 -22.67 -4.24 12.59
CA LYS A 203 -21.30 -3.72 12.72
C LYS A 203 -21.21 -2.43 13.55
N ALA A 204 -22.15 -1.51 13.41
CA ALA A 204 -22.14 -0.22 14.11
C ALA A 204 -22.64 -0.30 15.56
N SER A 205 -23.49 -1.27 15.90
CA SER A 205 -24.08 -1.42 17.24
C SER A 205 -23.18 -2.11 18.26
N GLY A 206 -21.97 -2.53 17.87
CA GLY A 206 -20.96 -3.02 18.80
C GLY A 206 -20.22 -4.23 18.28
N PHE A 207 -19.21 -4.00 17.43
CA PHE A 207 -17.94 -4.69 17.66
C PHE A 207 -17.40 -4.19 19.01
N PRO A 208 -17.04 -5.06 19.96
CA PRO A 208 -16.47 -4.61 21.21
C PRO A 208 -15.20 -3.78 20.96
N GLU A 209 -15.21 -2.51 21.34
CA GLU A 209 -14.06 -1.60 21.23
C GLU A 209 -12.95 -1.90 22.27
N SER A 210 -13.05 -3.02 23.00
CA SER A 210 -12.01 -3.46 23.93
C SER A 210 -11.77 -4.97 23.82
N GLU A 211 -10.50 -5.39 23.84
CA GLU A 211 -10.07 -6.80 23.82
C GLU A 211 -10.68 -7.66 24.96
N GLN A 212 -11.39 -7.06 25.92
CA GLN A 212 -12.00 -7.77 27.06
C GLN A 212 -13.47 -8.16 26.88
N ASP A 213 -14.15 -7.68 25.84
CA ASP A 213 -15.56 -8.02 25.56
C ASP A 213 -15.72 -9.07 24.44
N LEU A 214 -14.62 -9.55 23.85
CA LEU A 214 -14.57 -10.62 22.85
C LEU A 214 -14.72 -12.02 23.47
N LYS A 215 -15.77 -12.25 24.27
CA LYS A 215 -15.92 -13.58 24.90
C LYS A 215 -16.55 -14.64 24.04
N ASP A 216 -17.32 -14.32 23.01
CA ASP A 216 -17.85 -15.34 22.12
C ASP A 216 -17.91 -14.83 20.67
N PRO A 217 -17.17 -15.45 19.72
CA PRO A 217 -17.37 -15.20 18.31
C PRO A 217 -18.77 -15.68 17.93
N PHE A 218 -19.51 -14.88 17.18
CA PHE A 218 -20.83 -15.28 16.70
C PHE A 218 -20.75 -15.68 15.23
N LYS A 219 -21.57 -16.65 14.85
CA LYS A 219 -21.57 -17.23 13.51
C LYS A 219 -22.75 -16.67 12.72
N LEU A 220 -22.42 -15.95 11.66
CA LEU A 220 -23.39 -15.41 10.71
C LEU A 220 -23.56 -16.41 9.57
N THR A 221 -24.80 -16.78 9.27
CA THR A 221 -25.12 -17.66 8.14
C THR A 221 -25.90 -16.89 7.09
N LEU A 222 -25.37 -16.94 5.87
CA LEU A 222 -25.93 -16.32 4.68
C LEU A 222 -26.60 -17.39 3.84
N PHE A 223 -27.87 -17.18 3.50
CA PHE A 223 -28.65 -18.16 2.74
C PHE A 223 -28.82 -17.67 1.29
N PHE A 224 -28.29 -18.44 0.35
CA PHE A 224 -28.47 -18.24 -1.09
C PHE A 224 -29.46 -19.27 -1.65
N GLU A 225 -29.81 -19.12 -2.93
CA GLU A 225 -30.76 -20.01 -3.61
C GLU A 225 -30.32 -21.47 -3.58
N ASP A 226 -29.02 -21.72 -3.79
CA ASP A 226 -28.49 -23.08 -3.94
C ASP A 226 -27.59 -23.54 -2.78
N TYR A 227 -27.21 -22.66 -1.85
CA TYR A 227 -26.24 -22.97 -0.79
C TYR A 227 -26.29 -21.98 0.39
N GLN A 228 -25.51 -22.27 1.43
CA GLN A 228 -25.33 -21.40 2.60
C GLN A 228 -23.84 -21.12 2.78
N ASP A 229 -23.49 -19.87 3.09
CA ASP A 229 -22.13 -19.50 3.53
C ASP A 229 -22.14 -19.12 5.00
N GLU A 230 -21.11 -19.56 5.72
CA GLU A 230 -20.94 -19.31 7.14
C GLU A 230 -19.74 -18.39 7.38
N TYR A 231 -19.95 -17.34 8.15
CA TYR A 231 -18.91 -16.38 8.52
C TYR A 231 -18.80 -16.36 10.04
N LEU A 232 -17.61 -16.70 10.55
CA LEU A 232 -17.28 -16.48 11.94
C LEU A 232 -16.86 -15.03 12.11
N ILE A 233 -17.59 -14.27 12.92
CA ILE A 233 -17.27 -12.88 13.22
C ILE A 233 -16.60 -12.87 14.60
N GLU A 234 -15.28 -12.63 14.57
CA GLU A 234 -14.43 -12.37 15.74
C GLU A 234 -14.54 -10.90 16.16
#